data_AF-A0A848QPZ3-F1
#
_entry.id   AF-A0A848QPZ3-F1
#
_cell.length_a   1.000
_cell.length_b   1.000
_cell.length_c   1.000
_cell.angle_alpha   90.00
_cell.angle_beta   90.00
_cell.angle_gamma   90.00
#
_symmetry.space_group_name_H-M   'P 1'
#
loop_
_entity.id
_entity.type
_entity.pdbx_description
1 polymer ?
#
loop_
_entity_poly.entity_id
_entity_poly.type
_entity_poly.pdbx_seq_one_letter_code
_entity_poly.pdbx_strand_id
1 'polypeptide(L)'
;MQYSARRASYIAAFFLIVTVVTQLIYIGLRSAEIEFDSSTIWTIEAVAFLAISVFALVPMARGSAHTAAWAAVALGGAFNVIQVGMGLAMFGPVSEAGEALAPVYQSILAGAFFLYFAGKFLFGFAGILLGLHLIRIGGGAAKAVGALAALTGLGALATNLMGMSAGMDMVMIAGAAGTAATLFLAMAAGMLAQTEAG
;
A
#
# COMPACT_ATOMS: atom_id res chain seq x y z
N MET A 1 -16.99 -8.13 -19.19
CA MET A 1 -16.00 -9.22 -18.96
C MET A 1 -16.18 -9.69 -17.52
N GLN A 2 -16.46 -10.96 -17.23
CA GLN A 2 -16.58 -11.45 -15.85
C GLN A 2 -15.19 -11.75 -15.30
N TYR A 3 -14.75 -11.04 -14.25
CA TYR A 3 -13.54 -11.39 -13.50
C TYR A 3 -13.89 -12.37 -12.38
N SER A 4 -13.08 -13.41 -12.22
CA SER A 4 -13.17 -14.30 -11.06
C SER A 4 -12.42 -13.73 -9.86
N ALA A 5 -12.78 -14.22 -8.66
CA ALA A 5 -12.10 -13.83 -7.41
C ALA A 5 -10.60 -14.11 -7.53
N ARG A 6 -10.24 -15.35 -7.93
CA ARG A 6 -8.86 -15.77 -8.21
C ARG A 6 -8.11 -14.79 -9.12
N ARG A 7 -8.67 -14.45 -10.29
CA ARG A 7 -7.97 -13.58 -11.25
C ARG A 7 -7.78 -12.17 -10.69
N ALA A 8 -8.79 -11.63 -10.02
CA ALA A 8 -8.71 -10.31 -9.42
C ALA A 8 -7.70 -10.27 -8.26
N SER A 9 -7.65 -11.31 -7.42
CA SER A 9 -6.67 -11.47 -6.35
C SER A 9 -5.22 -11.45 -6.87
N TYR A 10 -4.94 -12.15 -7.98
CA TYR A 10 -3.63 -12.07 -8.64
C TYR A 10 -3.31 -10.69 -9.19
N ILE A 11 -4.29 -9.99 -9.78
CA ILE A 11 -4.09 -8.65 -10.32
C ILE A 11 -3.80 -7.66 -9.18
N ALA A 12 -4.56 -7.72 -8.07
CA ALA A 12 -4.31 -6.91 -6.89
C ALA A 12 -2.91 -7.18 -6.31
N ALA A 13 -2.52 -8.46 -6.17
CA ALA A 13 -1.18 -8.85 -5.73
C ALA A 13 -0.07 -8.31 -6.67
N PHE A 14 -0.28 -8.38 -7.98
CA PHE A 14 0.65 -7.83 -8.96
C PHE A 14 0.84 -6.33 -8.77
N PHE A 15 -0.24 -5.56 -8.65
CA PHE A 15 -0.13 -4.11 -8.48
C PHE A 15 0.44 -3.72 -7.11
N LEU A 16 0.21 -4.51 -6.05
CA LEU A 16 0.93 -4.33 -4.78
C LEU A 16 2.45 -4.46 -5.00
N ILE A 17 2.91 -5.46 -5.77
CA ILE A 17 4.34 -5.59 -6.12
C ILE A 17 4.83 -4.38 -6.93
N VAL A 18 4.04 -3.90 -7.89
CA VAL A 18 4.39 -2.68 -8.65
C VAL A 18 4.66 -1.51 -7.69
N THR A 19 3.79 -1.29 -6.69
CA THR A 19 4.00 -0.21 -5.70
C THR A 19 5.24 -0.41 -4.83
N VAL A 20 5.63 -1.67 -4.53
CA VAL A 20 6.89 -1.93 -3.82
C VAL A 20 8.08 -1.59 -4.70
N VAL A 21 8.05 -2.00 -5.97
CA VAL A 21 9.14 -1.73 -6.92
C VAL A 21 9.31 -0.23 -7.14
N THR A 22 8.22 0.51 -7.37
CA THR A 22 8.29 1.97 -7.54
C THR A 22 8.80 2.67 -6.28
N GLN A 23 8.38 2.24 -5.09
CA GLN A 23 8.87 2.79 -3.83
C GLN A 23 10.38 2.55 -3.64
N LEU A 24 10.87 1.35 -3.96
CA LEU A 24 12.29 1.02 -3.88
C LEU A 24 13.12 1.81 -4.90
N ILE A 25 12.61 1.99 -6.12
CA ILE A 25 13.24 2.84 -7.14
C ILE A 25 13.29 4.28 -6.66
N TYR A 26 12.17 4.82 -6.17
CA TYR A 26 12.09 6.19 -5.65
C TYR A 26 13.11 6.43 -4.55
N ILE A 27 13.16 5.54 -3.54
CA ILE A 27 14.11 5.63 -2.42
C ILE A 27 15.55 5.51 -2.94
N GLY A 28 15.83 4.54 -3.81
CA GLY A 28 17.16 4.32 -4.36
C GLY A 28 17.69 5.54 -5.14
N LEU A 29 16.86 6.13 -6.00
CA LEU A 29 17.21 7.34 -6.76
C LEU A 29 17.45 8.53 -5.82
N ARG A 30 16.57 8.73 -4.83
CA ARG A 30 16.72 9.80 -3.83
C ARG A 30 17.99 9.63 -2.98
N SER A 31 18.28 8.40 -2.53
CA SER A 31 19.48 8.09 -1.75
C SER A 31 20.77 8.22 -2.56
N ALA A 32 20.71 8.08 -3.88
CA ALA A 32 21.82 8.31 -4.79
C ALA A 32 21.95 9.78 -5.25
N GLU A 33 21.10 10.68 -4.73
CA GLU A 33 21.05 12.09 -5.13
C GLU A 33 20.86 12.29 -6.64
N ILE A 34 20.23 11.32 -7.31
CA ILE A 34 19.94 11.39 -8.74
C ILE A 34 18.70 12.25 -8.92
N GLU A 35 18.80 13.29 -9.76
CA GLU A 35 17.63 14.08 -10.16
C GLU A 35 16.72 13.27 -11.09
N PHE A 36 15.44 13.22 -10.77
CA PHE A 36 14.41 12.61 -11.61
C PHE A 36 13.07 13.32 -11.40
N ASP A 37 12.23 13.25 -12.43
CA ASP A 37 10.86 13.69 -12.32
C ASP A 37 10.04 12.72 -11.47
N SER A 38 9.73 13.13 -10.24
CA SER A 38 8.90 12.34 -9.31
C SER A 38 7.48 12.13 -9.80
N SER A 39 6.97 13.00 -10.70
CA SER A 39 5.60 12.91 -11.20
C SER A 39 5.35 11.65 -12.03
N THR A 40 6.37 11.18 -12.75
CA THR A 40 6.31 9.94 -13.52
C THR A 40 6.10 8.73 -12.59
N ILE A 41 6.88 8.61 -11.52
CA ILE A 41 6.75 7.52 -10.54
C ILE A 41 5.39 7.59 -9.85
N TRP A 42 5.01 8.78 -9.38
CA TRP A 42 3.73 8.99 -8.70
C TRP A 42 2.53 8.69 -9.60
N THR A 43 2.59 8.99 -10.90
CA THR A 43 1.51 8.64 -11.83
C THR A 43 1.35 7.12 -11.97
N ILE A 44 2.46 6.38 -12.05
CA ILE A 44 2.43 4.91 -12.08
C ILE A 44 1.82 4.37 -10.78
N GLU A 45 2.21 4.93 -9.64
CA GLU A 45 1.68 4.57 -8.33
C GLU A 45 0.18 4.85 -8.21
N ALA A 46 -0.30 6.00 -8.70
CA ALA A 46 -1.73 6.34 -8.70
C ALA A 46 -2.55 5.29 -9.48
N VAL A 47 -2.08 4.87 -10.66
CA VAL A 47 -2.72 3.81 -11.45
C VAL A 47 -2.67 2.47 -10.72
N ALA A 48 -1.54 2.12 -10.12
CA ALA A 48 -1.39 0.89 -9.36
C ALA A 48 -2.34 0.86 -8.15
N PHE A 49 -2.44 1.95 -7.38
CA PHE A 49 -3.33 2.05 -6.23
C PHE A 49 -4.81 2.03 -6.64
N LEU A 50 -5.18 2.63 -7.77
CA LEU A 50 -6.53 2.51 -8.34
C LEU A 50 -6.84 1.05 -8.67
N ALA A 51 -5.91 0.36 -9.35
CA ALA A 51 -6.08 -1.05 -9.68
C ALA A 51 -6.18 -1.92 -8.42
N ILE A 52 -5.32 -1.73 -7.42
CA ILE A 52 -5.40 -2.40 -6.11
C ILE A 52 -6.80 -2.22 -5.51
N SER A 53 -7.29 -0.98 -5.50
CA SER A 53 -8.60 -0.64 -4.93
C SER A 53 -9.72 -1.41 -5.60
N VAL A 54 -9.78 -1.37 -6.93
CA VAL A 54 -10.86 -1.99 -7.71
C VAL A 54 -10.77 -3.51 -7.66
N PHE A 55 -9.59 -4.09 -7.86
CA PHE A 55 -9.45 -5.55 -7.94
C PHE A 55 -9.56 -6.23 -6.58
N ALA A 56 -9.26 -5.55 -5.47
CA ALA A 56 -9.54 -6.08 -4.14
C ALA A 56 -11.04 -6.15 -3.80
N LEU A 57 -11.88 -5.31 -4.42
CA LEU A 57 -13.34 -5.38 -4.22
C LEU A 57 -13.97 -6.61 -4.90
N VAL A 58 -13.33 -7.18 -5.93
CA VAL A 58 -13.90 -8.30 -6.69
C VAL A 58 -13.98 -9.59 -5.84
N PRO A 59 -12.92 -10.05 -5.15
CA PRO A 59 -13.03 -11.18 -4.22
C PRO A 59 -14.09 -10.98 -3.13
N MET A 60 -14.25 -9.75 -2.62
CA MET A 60 -15.32 -9.42 -1.66
C MET A 60 -16.70 -9.63 -2.27
N ALA A 61 -16.94 -9.05 -3.45
CA ALA A 61 -18.22 -9.17 -4.17
C ALA A 61 -18.52 -10.61 -4.61
N ARG A 62 -17.50 -11.46 -4.70
CA ARG A 62 -17.59 -12.89 -5.04
C ARG A 62 -17.67 -13.81 -3.82
N GLY A 63 -17.80 -13.26 -2.60
CA GLY A 63 -18.03 -14.05 -1.39
C GLY A 63 -16.77 -14.67 -0.78
N SER A 64 -15.60 -14.04 -0.97
CA SER A 64 -14.36 -14.48 -0.32
C SER A 64 -14.51 -14.52 1.20
N ALA A 65 -14.04 -15.62 1.82
CA ALA A 65 -14.01 -15.77 3.27
C ALA A 65 -13.09 -14.75 3.97
N HIS A 66 -12.26 -14.04 3.20
CA HIS A 66 -11.27 -13.07 3.67
C HIS A 66 -11.70 -11.62 3.42
N THR A 67 -13.01 -11.37 3.43
CA THR A 67 -13.62 -10.07 3.11
C THR A 67 -12.99 -8.90 3.87
N ALA A 68 -12.65 -9.06 5.16
CA ALA A 68 -12.02 -8.00 5.94
C ALA A 68 -10.60 -7.63 5.45
N ALA A 69 -9.82 -8.62 5.01
CA ALA A 69 -8.50 -8.37 4.45
C ALA A 69 -8.61 -7.64 3.12
N TRP A 70 -9.50 -8.10 2.24
CA TRP A 70 -9.74 -7.46 0.95
C TRP A 70 -10.31 -6.04 1.08
N ALA A 71 -11.16 -5.78 2.07
CA ALA A 71 -11.64 -4.43 2.38
C ALA A 71 -10.51 -3.50 2.78
N ALA A 72 -9.58 -3.98 3.60
CA ALA A 72 -8.40 -3.22 3.99
C ALA A 72 -7.45 -2.98 2.80
N VAL A 73 -7.27 -3.94 1.90
CA VAL A 73 -6.52 -3.73 0.66
C VAL A 73 -7.21 -2.68 -0.23
N ALA A 74 -8.53 -2.75 -0.38
CA ALA A 74 -9.29 -1.82 -1.20
C ALA A 74 -9.19 -0.38 -0.68
N LEU A 75 -9.42 -0.18 0.62
CA LEU A 75 -9.32 1.13 1.27
C LEU A 75 -7.87 1.63 1.34
N GLY A 76 -6.91 0.74 1.56
CA GLY A 76 -5.49 1.07 1.54
C GLY A 76 -5.03 1.59 0.18
N GLY A 77 -5.51 0.97 -0.90
CA GLY A 77 -5.35 1.50 -2.25
C GLY A 77 -5.99 2.87 -2.39
N ALA A 78 -7.26 3.03 -2.01
CA ALA A 78 -8.01 4.27 -2.21
C ALA A 78 -7.35 5.47 -1.49
N PHE A 79 -6.90 5.27 -0.25
CA PHE A 79 -6.20 6.32 0.50
C PHE A 79 -4.89 6.72 -0.16
N ASN A 80 -4.11 5.77 -0.68
CA ASN A 80 -2.88 6.07 -1.38
C ASN A 80 -3.13 6.75 -2.75
N VAL A 81 -4.22 6.43 -3.47
CA VAL A 81 -4.59 7.18 -4.68
C VAL A 81 -4.82 8.65 -4.35
N ILE A 82 -5.59 8.94 -3.29
CA ILE A 82 -5.89 10.31 -2.88
C ILE A 82 -4.60 11.02 -2.46
N GLN A 83 -3.77 10.35 -1.65
CA GLN A 83 -2.47 10.87 -1.21
C GLN A 83 -1.56 11.24 -2.39
N VAL A 84 -1.40 10.35 -3.35
CA VAL A 84 -0.58 10.59 -4.54
C VAL A 84 -1.19 11.69 -5.41
N GLY A 85 -2.53 11.70 -5.55
CA GLY A 85 -3.25 12.76 -6.25
C GLY A 85 -3.02 14.14 -5.64
N MET A 86 -2.99 14.26 -4.30
CA MET A 86 -2.61 15.49 -3.61
C MET A 86 -1.18 15.90 -3.96
N GLY A 87 -0.24 14.94 -3.97
CA GLY A 87 1.15 15.19 -4.36
C GLY A 87 1.29 15.74 -5.78
N LEU A 88 0.63 15.08 -6.74
CA LEU A 88 0.66 15.46 -8.16
C LEU A 88 -0.02 16.81 -8.43
N ALA A 89 -1.14 17.08 -7.78
CA ALA A 89 -1.95 18.27 -8.07
C ALA A 89 -1.55 19.51 -7.27
N MET A 90 -0.98 19.34 -6.07
CA MET A 90 -0.85 20.45 -5.12
C MET A 90 0.58 20.74 -4.68
N PHE A 91 1.51 19.77 -4.66
CA PHE A 91 2.84 20.02 -4.07
C PHE A 91 3.62 21.08 -4.87
N GLY A 92 3.77 20.90 -6.18
CA GLY A 92 4.44 21.86 -7.06
C GLY A 92 3.81 23.25 -6.99
N PRO A 93 2.52 23.40 -7.40
CA PRO A 93 1.87 24.70 -7.45
C PRO A 93 1.88 25.47 -6.13
N VAL A 94 1.68 24.80 -4.99
CA VAL A 94 1.65 25.49 -3.68
C VAL A 94 3.06 25.80 -3.18
N SER A 95 4.05 24.94 -3.44
CA SER A 95 5.44 25.20 -3.05
C SER A 95 6.05 26.37 -3.83
N GLU A 96 5.66 26.56 -5.09
CA GLU A 96 6.17 27.60 -5.99
C GLU A 96 5.45 28.94 -5.81
N ALA A 97 4.28 28.95 -5.17
CA ALA A 97 3.46 30.15 -4.99
C ALA A 97 3.98 31.15 -3.93
N GLY A 98 5.17 30.90 -3.37
CA GLY A 98 5.91 31.81 -2.50
C GLY A 98 5.71 31.56 -1.00
N GLU A 99 6.57 32.18 -0.19
CA GLU A 99 6.68 31.93 1.26
C GLU A 99 5.38 32.15 2.04
N ALA A 100 4.52 33.05 1.56
CA ALA A 100 3.22 33.32 2.18
C ALA A 100 2.30 32.09 2.24
N LEU A 101 2.48 31.12 1.32
CA LEU A 101 1.72 29.87 1.30
C LEU A 101 2.47 28.69 1.92
N ALA A 102 3.64 28.90 2.51
CA ALA A 102 4.39 27.83 3.17
C ALA A 102 3.55 27.07 4.23
N PRO A 103 2.74 27.73 5.10
CA PRO A 103 1.89 27.00 6.04
C PRO A 103 0.82 26.13 5.36
N VAL A 104 0.31 26.56 4.21
CA VAL A 104 -0.67 25.81 3.41
C VAL A 104 -0.01 24.58 2.79
N TYR A 105 1.18 24.74 2.19
CA TYR A 105 1.98 23.63 1.69
C TYR A 105 2.22 22.58 2.77
N GLN A 106 2.67 23.00 3.95
CA GLN A 106 2.92 22.08 5.07
C GLN A 106 1.65 21.35 5.53
N SER A 107 0.50 22.02 5.53
CA SER A 107 -0.78 21.41 5.89
C SER A 107 -1.22 20.36 4.87
N ILE A 108 -1.05 20.63 3.58
CA ILE A 108 -1.34 19.69 2.50
C ILE A 108 -0.39 18.49 2.57
N LEU A 109 0.91 18.74 2.79
CA LEU A 109 1.93 17.71 2.94
C LEU A 109 1.59 16.78 4.11
N ALA A 110 1.25 17.35 5.28
CA ALA A 110 0.85 16.58 6.46
C ALA A 110 -0.42 15.74 6.20
N GLY A 111 -1.43 16.32 5.54
CA GLY A 111 -2.65 15.60 5.16
C GLY A 111 -2.39 14.44 4.18
N ALA A 112 -1.52 14.66 3.18
CA ALA A 112 -1.10 13.61 2.26
C ALA A 112 -0.39 12.48 3.01
N PHE A 113 0.58 12.79 3.87
CA PHE A 113 1.29 11.77 4.63
C PHE A 113 0.42 11.06 5.68
N PHE A 114 -0.61 11.70 6.22
CA PHE A 114 -1.61 11.01 7.04
C PHE A 114 -2.32 9.91 6.25
N LEU A 115 -2.75 10.19 5.01
CA LEU A 115 -3.36 9.20 4.13
C LEU A 115 -2.37 8.09 3.72
N TYR A 116 -1.10 8.44 3.48
CA TYR A 116 -0.01 7.48 3.28
C TYR A 116 0.08 6.49 4.44
N PHE A 117 0.14 7.00 5.67
CA PHE A 117 0.20 6.17 6.87
C PHE A 117 -1.05 5.31 7.03
N ALA A 118 -2.24 5.90 6.85
CA ALA A 118 -3.51 5.17 6.92
C ALA A 118 -3.56 4.02 5.90
N GLY A 119 -3.08 4.25 4.67
CA GLY A 119 -3.04 3.23 3.64
C GLY A 119 -2.08 2.09 3.97
N LYS A 120 -0.87 2.41 4.43
CA LYS A 120 0.14 1.41 4.84
C LYS A 120 -0.28 0.64 6.11
N PHE A 121 -0.98 1.30 7.04
CA PHE A 121 -1.62 0.65 8.19
C PHE A 121 -2.61 -0.42 7.72
N LEU A 122 -3.48 -0.08 6.75
CA LEU A 122 -4.48 -1.01 6.22
C LEU A 122 -3.85 -2.17 5.46
N PHE A 123 -2.78 -1.94 4.69
CA PHE A 123 -2.02 -3.04 4.10
C PHE A 123 -1.36 -3.92 5.16
N GLY A 124 -0.83 -3.36 6.24
CA GLY A 124 -0.31 -4.14 7.36
C GLY A 124 -1.39 -5.01 8.01
N PHE A 125 -2.58 -4.44 8.25
CA PHE A 125 -3.73 -5.17 8.78
C PHE A 125 -4.16 -6.32 7.87
N ALA A 126 -4.26 -6.09 6.55
CA ALA A 126 -4.54 -7.14 5.58
C ALA A 126 -3.48 -8.24 5.60
N GLY A 127 -2.20 -7.86 5.70
CA GLY A 127 -1.06 -8.79 5.79
C GLY A 127 -1.14 -9.71 7.00
N ILE A 128 -1.57 -9.19 8.15
CA ILE A 128 -1.83 -9.99 9.36
C ILE A 128 -2.95 -11.00 9.12
N LEU A 129 -4.10 -10.55 8.59
CA LEU A 129 -5.25 -11.43 8.40
C LEU A 129 -4.96 -12.58 7.42
N LEU A 130 -4.40 -12.26 6.25
CA LEU A 130 -4.03 -13.27 5.27
C LEU A 130 -2.88 -14.14 5.76
N GLY A 131 -1.90 -13.54 6.43
CA GLY A 131 -0.76 -14.25 6.97
C GLY A 131 -1.15 -15.30 8.00
N LEU A 132 -1.97 -14.93 8.98
CA LEU A 132 -2.50 -15.85 9.99
C LEU A 132 -3.33 -16.98 9.37
N HIS A 133 -4.07 -16.70 8.31
CA HIS A 133 -4.79 -17.73 7.58
C HIS A 133 -3.84 -18.74 6.93
N LEU A 134 -2.84 -18.27 6.18
CA LEU A 134 -1.85 -19.13 5.51
C LEU A 134 -1.02 -19.98 6.50
N ILE A 135 -0.70 -19.43 7.68
CA ILE A 135 -0.02 -20.18 8.75
C ILE A 135 -0.86 -21.39 9.19
N ARG A 136 -2.19 -21.22 9.27
CA ARG A 136 -3.11 -22.27 9.74
C ARG A 136 -3.34 -23.35 8.69
N ILE A 137 -3.54 -22.96 7.44
CA ILE A 137 -4.04 -23.88 6.40
C ILE A 137 -2.99 -24.29 5.35
N GLY A 138 -1.86 -23.59 5.27
CA GLY A 138 -0.88 -23.75 4.19
C GLY A 138 0.16 -24.84 4.44
N GLY A 139 0.85 -25.24 3.36
CA GLY A 139 2.10 -26.03 3.44
C GLY A 139 3.31 -25.18 3.85
N GLY A 140 4.51 -25.77 3.89
CA GLY A 140 5.72 -25.11 4.43
C GLY A 140 6.00 -23.71 3.87
N ALA A 141 5.95 -23.54 2.55
CA ALA A 141 6.18 -22.25 1.90
C ALA A 141 5.08 -21.21 2.24
N ALA A 142 3.81 -21.63 2.23
CA ALA A 142 2.68 -20.77 2.59
C ALA A 142 2.74 -20.33 4.06
N LYS A 143 3.16 -21.22 4.96
CA LYS A 143 3.39 -20.86 6.37
C LYS A 143 4.50 -19.83 6.53
N ALA A 144 5.60 -19.98 5.81
CA ALA A 144 6.72 -19.03 5.84
C ALA A 144 6.29 -17.65 5.34
N VAL A 145 5.64 -17.58 4.18
CA VAL A 145 5.09 -16.32 3.65
C VAL A 145 4.05 -15.72 4.59
N GLY A 146 3.18 -16.56 5.15
CA GLY A 146 2.17 -16.11 6.11
C GLY A 146 2.77 -15.53 7.39
N ALA A 147 3.83 -16.14 7.93
CA ALA A 147 4.56 -15.62 9.06
C ALA A 147 5.23 -14.27 8.75
N LEU A 148 5.88 -14.14 7.60
CA LEU A 148 6.50 -12.88 7.17
C LEU A 148 5.45 -11.78 6.96
N ALA A 149 4.32 -12.09 6.33
CA ALA A 149 3.21 -11.15 6.13
C ALA A 149 2.63 -10.68 7.46
N ALA A 150 2.44 -11.57 8.43
CA ALA A 150 1.94 -11.22 9.74
C ALA A 150 2.92 -10.37 10.54
N LEU A 151 4.20 -10.74 10.57
CA LEU A 151 5.24 -10.01 11.32
C LEU A 151 5.48 -8.61 10.75
N THR A 152 5.66 -8.50 9.43
CA THR A 152 5.84 -7.19 8.78
C THR A 152 4.56 -6.37 8.85
N GLY A 153 3.38 -7.00 8.75
CA GLY A 153 2.10 -6.35 8.93
C GLY A 153 1.92 -5.74 10.33
N LEU A 154 2.35 -6.43 11.39
CA LEU A 154 2.39 -5.88 12.75
C LEU A 154 3.31 -4.67 12.85
N GLY A 155 4.50 -4.75 12.25
CA GLY A 155 5.44 -3.63 12.19
C GLY A 155 4.87 -2.41 11.47
N ALA A 156 4.23 -2.62 10.31
CA ALA A 156 3.57 -1.55 9.56
C ALA A 156 2.40 -0.96 10.34
N LEU A 157 1.56 -1.78 10.98
CA LEU A 157 0.44 -1.33 11.79
C LEU A 157 0.93 -0.40 12.92
N ALA A 158 1.92 -0.83 13.69
CA ALA A 158 2.45 -0.06 14.81
C ALA A 158 3.10 1.27 14.35
N THR A 159 4.01 1.19 13.38
CA THR A 159 4.77 2.37 12.92
C THR A 159 3.91 3.39 12.17
N ASN A 160 2.93 2.95 11.39
CA ASN A 160 2.03 3.86 10.68
C ASN A 160 0.94 4.44 11.59
N LEU A 161 0.51 3.72 12.62
CA LEU A 161 -0.32 4.30 13.67
C LEU A 161 0.43 5.41 14.42
N MET A 162 1.70 5.20 14.76
CA MET A 162 2.54 6.26 15.30
C MET A 162 2.70 7.42 14.31
N GLY A 163 2.93 7.13 13.02
CA GLY A 163 3.04 8.15 11.96
C GLY A 163 1.80 9.03 11.83
N MET A 164 0.59 8.47 11.98
CA MET A 164 -0.64 9.27 11.99
C MET A 164 -0.69 10.31 13.12
N SER A 165 0.04 10.10 14.23
CA SER A 165 0.11 11.04 15.35
C SER A 165 1.36 11.95 15.34
N ALA A 166 2.51 11.40 14.95
CA ALA A 166 3.80 12.08 14.98
C ALA A 166 4.15 12.77 13.66
N GLY A 167 3.41 12.48 12.57
CA GLY A 167 3.57 13.14 11.29
C GLY A 167 4.88 12.80 10.58
N MET A 168 5.54 13.84 10.06
CA MET A 168 6.65 13.72 9.09
C MET A 168 7.89 12.99 9.64
N ASP A 169 8.13 13.05 10.95
CA ASP A 169 9.28 12.39 11.60
C ASP A 169 9.26 10.87 11.44
N MET A 170 8.08 10.29 11.21
CA MET A 170 7.90 8.85 11.07
C MET A 170 7.98 8.34 9.63
N VAL A 171 8.08 9.22 8.63
CA VAL A 171 7.93 8.85 7.21
C VAL A 171 8.87 7.73 6.80
N MET A 172 10.15 7.82 7.18
CA MET A 172 11.15 6.81 6.79
C MET A 172 10.87 5.46 7.44
N ILE A 173 10.64 5.43 8.75
CA ILE A 173 10.43 4.20 9.52
C ILE A 173 9.10 3.54 9.13
N ALA A 174 8.01 4.31 9.13
CA ALA A 174 6.69 3.84 8.79
C ALA A 174 6.60 3.42 7.31
N GLY A 175 7.31 4.13 6.43
CA GLY A 175 7.39 3.80 5.02
C GLY A 175 8.19 2.54 4.72
N ALA A 176 9.33 2.33 5.39
CA ALA A 176 10.10 1.09 5.27
C ALA A 176 9.31 -0.13 5.77
N ALA A 177 8.71 -0.03 6.97
CA ALA A 177 7.87 -1.07 7.53
C ALA A 177 6.64 -1.35 6.64
N GLY A 178 5.97 -0.30 6.17
CA GLY A 178 4.85 -0.39 5.26
C GLY A 178 5.22 -1.05 3.93
N THR A 179 6.39 -0.75 3.38
CA THR A 179 6.88 -1.35 2.11
C THR A 179 7.15 -2.84 2.26
N ALA A 180 7.79 -3.25 3.36
CA ALA A 180 7.97 -4.67 3.67
C ALA A 180 6.62 -5.39 3.84
N ALA A 181 5.67 -4.78 4.57
CA ALA A 181 4.33 -5.33 4.73
C ALA A 181 3.59 -5.46 3.40
N THR A 182 3.67 -4.47 2.51
CA THR A 182 3.06 -4.52 1.17
C THR A 182 3.63 -5.68 0.34
N LEU A 183 4.94 -5.92 0.39
CA LEU A 183 5.58 -7.03 -0.34
C LEU A 183 5.03 -8.38 0.12
N PHE A 184 5.06 -8.63 1.43
CA PHE A 184 4.63 -9.93 1.95
C PHE A 184 3.10 -10.11 1.91
N LEU A 185 2.33 -9.01 2.02
CA LEU A 185 0.90 -9.01 1.71
C LEU A 185 0.66 -9.45 0.26
N ALA A 186 1.40 -8.91 -0.70
CA ALA A 186 1.23 -9.27 -2.11
C ALA A 186 1.51 -10.76 -2.34
N MET A 187 2.57 -11.29 -1.75
CA MET A 187 2.88 -12.72 -1.81
C MET A 187 1.78 -13.58 -1.15
N ALA A 188 1.30 -13.17 0.02
CA ALA A 188 0.22 -13.85 0.72
C ALA A 188 -1.08 -13.85 -0.07
N ALA A 189 -1.45 -12.71 -0.68
CA ALA A 189 -2.60 -12.58 -1.56
C ALA A 189 -2.49 -13.46 -2.81
N GLY A 190 -1.30 -13.53 -3.43
CA GLY A 190 -1.04 -14.42 -4.57
C GLY A 190 -1.12 -15.91 -4.21
N MET A 191 -0.67 -16.29 -3.01
CA MET A 191 -0.84 -17.67 -2.51
C MET A 191 -2.30 -17.99 -2.19
N LEU A 192 -3.03 -17.04 -1.61
CA LEU A 192 -4.46 -17.18 -1.33
C LEU A 192 -5.29 -17.32 -2.62
N ALA A 193 -4.93 -16.59 -3.68
CA ALA A 193 -5.64 -16.65 -4.96
C ALA A 193 -5.73 -18.09 -5.52
N GLN A 194 -4.75 -18.95 -5.22
CA GLN A 194 -4.75 -20.36 -5.63
C GLN A 194 -5.90 -21.15 -5.00
N THR A 195 -6.36 -20.75 -3.82
CA THR A 195 -7.44 -21.42 -3.08
C THR A 195 -8.82 -20.81 -3.34
N GLU A 196 -8.89 -19.60 -3.90
CA GLU A 196 -10.16 -18.97 -4.27
C GLU A 196 -10.82 -19.68 -5.47
N ALA A 197 -12.16 -19.69 -5.47
CA ALA A 197 -12.95 -20.24 -6.56
C ALA A 197 -12.66 -19.50 -7.88
N GLY A 198 -12.53 -20.28 -8.95
CA GLY A 198 -12.19 -19.83 -10.30
C GLY A 198 -13.32 -19.12 -11.01
#